data_AF-A0A8I5U212-F1
#
_entry.id   AF-A0A8I5U212-F1
#
_cell.length_a   1.000
_cell.length_b   1.000
_cell.length_c   1.000
_cell.angle_alpha   90.00
_cell.angle_beta   90.00
_cell.angle_gamma   90.00
#
_symmetry.space_group_name_H-M   'P 1'
#
loop_
_entity.id
_entity.type
_entity.pdbx_description
1 polymer ?
#
loop_
_entity_poly.entity_id
_entity_poly.type
_entity_poly.pdbx_seq_one_letter_code
_entity_poly.pdbx_strand_id
1 'polypeptide(L)'
;MGSRVGEREKEMGILAGRLDWAGQDSLVSVCHAELNAIMNKNSTDVKGCSMYVALFPCNECAKLIIQAGIKEVIFMSDKYHDSDEATAARLLFDMAGVTFRKFIPKCSKIVIDFDSINSRPSQKLQ
;
A
#
# COMPACT_ATOMS: atom_id res chain seq x y z
N MET A 1 -1.64 24.94 -64.86
CA MET A 1 -0.41 24.25 -65.30
C MET A 1 0.31 23.77 -64.05
N GLY A 2 0.75 22.50 -64.01
CA GLY A 2 1.44 21.87 -62.87
C GLY A 2 2.68 22.66 -62.41
N SER A 3 3.19 22.39 -61.20
CA SER A 3 3.93 21.15 -60.96
C SER A 3 3.90 20.68 -59.50
N ARG A 4 3.92 19.35 -59.37
CA ARG A 4 4.14 18.55 -58.16
C ARG A 4 5.56 18.74 -57.63
N VAL A 5 5.69 18.90 -56.31
CA VAL A 5 6.65 18.20 -55.42
C VAL A 5 5.92 18.23 -54.07
N GLY A 6 5.32 17.15 -53.56
CA GLY A 6 5.99 15.91 -53.20
C GLY A 6 6.58 16.08 -51.80
N GLU A 7 5.93 15.48 -50.80
CA GLU A 7 6.53 15.16 -49.49
C GLU A 7 7.01 16.35 -48.65
N ARG A 8 6.15 16.78 -47.71
CA ARG A 8 6.56 16.88 -46.31
C ARG A 8 5.33 16.97 -45.42
N GLU A 9 5.31 16.06 -44.46
CA GLU A 9 4.66 16.25 -43.15
C GLU A 9 3.12 16.38 -43.24
N LYS A 10 2.38 15.27 -43.40
CA LYS A 10 1.81 14.49 -42.28
C LYS A 10 1.22 15.34 -41.14
N GLU A 11 0.61 16.47 -41.45
CA GLU A 11 -0.35 17.09 -40.55
C GLU A 11 -1.71 16.39 -40.64
N MET A 12 -2.19 15.96 -39.46
CA MET A 12 -3.59 16.04 -39.06
C MET A 12 -4.59 15.18 -39.85
N GLY A 13 -4.73 13.92 -39.43
CA GLY A 13 -5.77 13.01 -39.94
C GLY A 13 -6.09 11.90 -38.94
N ILE A 14 -6.97 12.24 -38.00
CA ILE A 14 -7.79 11.39 -37.13
C ILE A 14 -8.22 10.08 -37.83
N LEU A 15 -7.90 8.90 -37.26
CA LEU A 15 -8.88 7.87 -36.84
C LEU A 15 -8.24 6.52 -36.46
N ALA A 16 -8.68 6.04 -35.30
CA ALA A 16 -8.89 4.65 -34.92
C ALA A 16 -7.66 3.74 -34.75
N GLY A 17 -7.26 3.53 -33.49
CA GLY A 17 -6.33 2.46 -33.14
C GLY A 17 -6.11 2.31 -31.64
N ARG A 18 -7.17 2.00 -30.89
CA ARG A 18 -7.12 1.27 -29.61
C ARG A 18 -6.11 1.81 -28.58
N LEU A 19 -6.55 2.80 -27.80
CA LEU A 19 -5.90 3.13 -26.53
C LEU A 19 -5.90 1.86 -25.67
N ASP A 20 -4.71 1.29 -25.46
CA ASP A 20 -4.49 0.22 -24.50
C ASP A 20 -4.61 0.82 -23.09
N TRP A 21 -5.81 0.71 -22.50
CA TRP A 21 -6.10 1.06 -21.10
C TRP A 21 -5.48 0.05 -20.10
N ALA A 22 -4.28 -0.46 -20.39
CA ALA A 22 -3.64 -1.52 -19.62
C ALA A 22 -2.15 -1.25 -19.33
N GLY A 23 -1.70 0.00 -19.43
CA GLY A 23 -0.31 0.39 -19.17
C GLY A 23 -0.22 1.63 -18.29
N GLN A 24 0.33 1.47 -17.10
CA GLN A 24 0.96 2.51 -16.28
C GLN A 24 0.15 3.59 -15.53
N ASP A 25 -1.17 3.74 -15.69
CA ASP A 25 -1.91 4.84 -15.01
C ASP A 25 -2.75 4.43 -13.78
N SER A 26 -2.96 3.13 -13.55
CA SER A 26 -3.77 2.65 -12.41
C SER A 26 -3.08 2.72 -11.05
N LEU A 27 -1.79 3.07 -11.00
CA LEU A 27 -1.02 3.23 -9.75
C LEU A 27 -1.18 4.61 -9.10
N VAL A 28 -1.70 5.61 -9.82
CA VAL A 28 -1.80 7.01 -9.33
C VAL A 28 -3.02 7.22 -8.44
N SER A 29 -4.01 6.32 -8.47
CA SER A 29 -5.31 6.52 -7.80
C SER A 29 -5.56 5.65 -6.57
N VAL A 30 -4.69 4.67 -6.28
CA VAL A 30 -4.87 3.78 -5.12
C VAL A 30 -4.04 4.26 -3.94
N CYS A 31 -4.69 4.90 -2.97
CA CYS A 31 -4.07 5.20 -1.68
C CYS A 31 -3.92 3.90 -0.89
N HIS A 32 -2.69 3.51 -0.58
CA HIS A 32 -2.40 2.38 0.28
C HIS A 32 -2.93 2.62 1.71
N ALA A 33 -3.13 1.53 2.47
CA ALA A 33 -3.68 1.58 3.81
C ALA A 33 -2.82 2.43 4.77
N GLU A 34 -1.50 2.40 4.58
CA GLU A 34 -0.50 3.11 5.37
C GLU A 34 -0.66 4.63 5.25
N LEU A 35 -0.82 5.13 4.02
CA LEU A 35 -1.08 6.54 3.77
C LEU A 35 -2.39 6.97 4.41
N ASN A 36 -3.47 6.19 4.22
CA ASN A 36 -4.77 6.50 4.80
C ASN A 36 -4.74 6.51 6.34
N ALA A 37 -3.99 5.61 6.97
CA ALA A 37 -3.81 5.57 8.41
C ALA A 37 -3.05 6.79 8.94
N ILE A 38 -2.03 7.26 8.22
CA ILE A 38 -1.29 8.49 8.57
C ILE A 38 -2.15 9.73 8.37
N MET A 39 -2.98 9.77 7.34
CA MET A 39 -3.82 10.94 7.03
C MET A 39 -5.03 11.06 7.95
N ASN A 40 -5.72 9.94 8.24
CA ASN A 40 -6.99 9.92 8.97
C ASN A 40 -6.81 9.75 10.48
N LYS A 41 -5.92 10.56 11.05
CA LYS A 41 -5.68 10.64 12.49
C LYS A 41 -6.40 11.85 13.08
N ASN A 42 -7.02 11.66 14.24
CA ASN A 42 -7.58 12.77 15.04
C ASN A 42 -6.55 13.37 16.01
N SER A 43 -5.31 12.86 16.00
CA SER A 43 -4.18 13.40 16.77
C SER A 43 -3.37 14.40 15.95
N THR A 44 -2.63 15.27 16.64
CA THR A 44 -1.72 16.24 16.01
C THR A 44 -0.64 15.54 15.17
N ASP A 45 -0.09 14.43 15.67
CA ASP A 45 0.89 13.59 14.97
C ASP A 45 0.81 12.11 15.41
N VAL A 46 1.66 11.28 14.80
CA VAL A 46 1.84 9.85 15.12
C VAL A 46 3.32 9.54 15.41
N LYS A 47 4.06 10.54 15.90
CA LYS A 47 5.49 10.40 16.15
C LYS A 47 5.72 9.46 17.33
N GLY A 48 6.60 8.48 17.15
CA GLY A 48 6.90 7.47 18.17
C GLY A 48 5.90 6.31 18.21
N CYS A 49 4.85 6.31 17.40
CA CYS A 49 3.88 5.22 17.36
C CYS A 49 4.41 3.98 16.64
N SER A 50 3.68 2.88 16.80
CA SER A 50 3.84 1.62 16.06
C SER A 50 2.68 1.45 15.07
N MET A 51 2.99 0.98 13.86
CA MET A 51 2.01 0.75 12.79
C MET A 51 1.82 -0.75 12.55
N TYR A 52 0.57 -1.23 12.61
CA TYR A 52 0.20 -2.61 12.26
C TYR A 52 -0.38 -2.66 10.85
N VAL A 53 0.20 -3.47 9.98
CA VAL A 53 -0.19 -3.60 8.57
C VAL A 53 -0.37 -5.05 8.16
N ALA A 54 -1.32 -5.31 7.26
CA ALA A 54 -1.57 -6.66 6.76
C ALA A 54 -0.43 -7.15 5.84
N LEU A 55 0.17 -6.25 5.07
CA LEU A 55 1.24 -6.54 4.12
C LEU A 55 2.42 -5.60 4.38
N PHE A 56 3.65 -6.08 4.14
CA PHE A 56 4.85 -5.26 4.27
C PHE A 56 4.76 -4.00 3.37
N PRO A 57 5.09 -2.80 3.89
CA PRO A 57 4.93 -1.56 3.12
C PRO A 57 5.83 -1.48 1.89
N CYS A 58 5.34 -0.88 0.82
CA CYS A 58 6.18 -0.52 -0.32
C CYS A 58 7.12 0.66 0.02
N ASN A 59 8.09 0.93 -0.86
CA ASN A 59 9.07 2.00 -0.70
C ASN A 59 8.44 3.40 -0.58
N GLU A 60 7.35 3.70 -1.30
CA GLU A 60 6.68 5.00 -1.17
C GLU A 60 5.96 5.14 0.18
N CYS A 61 5.33 4.07 0.68
CA CYS A 61 4.73 4.06 2.02
C CYS A 61 5.80 4.13 3.11
N ALA A 62 6.97 3.50 2.91
CA ALA A 62 8.09 3.58 3.85
C ALA A 62 8.56 5.02 4.05
N LYS A 63 8.71 5.80 2.96
CA LYS A 63 9.04 7.24 3.06
C LYS A 63 8.02 7.98 3.93
N LEU A 64 6.73 7.76 3.71
CA LEU A 64 5.66 8.42 4.47
C LEU A 64 5.69 8.03 5.95
N ILE A 65 5.86 6.75 6.26
CA ILE A 65 5.97 6.23 7.63
C ILE A 65 7.14 6.88 8.37
N ILE A 66 8.31 6.96 7.71
CA ILE A 66 9.52 7.59 8.25
C ILE A 66 9.26 9.08 8.54
N GLN A 67 8.69 9.81 7.58
CA GLN A 67 8.42 11.25 7.72
C GLN A 67 7.33 11.54 8.75
N ALA A 68 6.37 10.63 8.94
CA ALA A 68 5.37 10.73 9.99
C ALA A 68 5.96 10.48 11.41
N GLY A 69 7.19 9.99 11.49
CA GLY A 69 7.91 9.77 12.74
C GLY A 69 7.56 8.47 13.47
N ILE A 70 6.92 7.52 12.78
CA ILE A 70 6.62 6.17 13.29
C ILE A 70 7.93 5.42 13.54
N LYS A 71 7.98 4.59 14.60
CA LYS A 71 9.22 3.92 15.05
C LYS A 71 9.21 2.40 14.92
N GLU A 72 8.04 1.81 14.72
CA GLU A 72 7.90 0.35 14.55
C GLU A 72 6.83 0.02 13.51
N VAL A 73 7.13 -0.92 12.63
CA VAL A 73 6.19 -1.51 11.66
C VAL A 73 6.01 -3.00 11.95
N ILE A 74 4.79 -3.40 12.28
CA ILE A 74 4.41 -4.79 12.53
C ILE A 74 3.59 -5.28 11.34
N PHE A 75 4.09 -6.24 10.60
CA PHE A 75 3.44 -6.73 9.37
C PHE A 75 3.02 -8.20 9.48
N MET A 76 1.86 -8.56 8.92
CA MET A 76 1.40 -9.95 8.92
C MET A 76 2.01 -10.77 7.76
N SER A 77 1.98 -10.23 6.55
CA SER A 77 2.47 -10.88 5.33
C SER A 77 3.65 -10.13 4.74
N ASP A 78 4.62 -10.86 4.21
CA ASP A 78 5.77 -10.35 3.46
C ASP A 78 5.99 -11.21 2.22
N LYS A 79 4.92 -11.38 1.44
CA LYS A 79 4.87 -12.28 0.28
C LYS A 79 5.62 -11.75 -0.95
N TYR A 80 5.95 -10.46 -0.95
CA TYR A 80 6.73 -9.79 -1.99
C TYR A 80 8.12 -9.42 -1.48
N HIS A 81 8.65 -10.22 -0.55
CA HIS A 81 9.92 -9.94 0.11
C HIS A 81 11.02 -9.61 -0.89
N ASP A 82 11.15 -10.40 -1.95
CA ASP A 82 12.23 -10.28 -2.94
C ASP A 82 11.98 -9.19 -4.00
N SER A 83 10.90 -8.41 -3.89
CA SER A 83 10.65 -7.31 -4.82
C SER A 83 11.58 -6.12 -4.56
N ASP A 84 11.83 -5.33 -5.60
CA ASP A 84 12.66 -4.13 -5.50
C ASP A 84 12.04 -3.10 -4.55
N GLU A 85 10.71 -2.99 -4.52
CA GLU A 85 9.98 -2.09 -3.63
C GLU A 85 10.15 -2.48 -2.17
N ALA A 86 10.03 -3.77 -1.85
CA ALA A 86 10.19 -4.27 -0.49
C ALA A 86 11.65 -4.16 -0.03
N THR A 87 12.61 -4.39 -0.94
CA THR A 87 14.05 -4.23 -0.67
C THR A 87 14.39 -2.77 -0.39
N ALA A 88 13.91 -1.84 -1.21
CA ALA A 88 14.10 -0.41 -1.00
C ALA A 88 13.43 0.05 0.30
N ALA A 89 12.22 -0.43 0.63
CA ALA A 89 11.53 -0.12 1.88
C ALA A 89 12.33 -0.55 3.11
N ARG A 90 12.87 -1.78 3.14
CA ARG A 90 13.72 -2.26 4.25
C ARG A 90 14.96 -1.40 4.42
N LEU A 91 15.66 -1.08 3.32
CA LEU A 91 16.82 -0.20 3.35
C LEU A 91 16.46 1.17 3.96
N LEU A 92 15.35 1.77 3.53
CA LEU A 92 14.88 3.06 4.07
C LEU A 92 14.58 2.97 5.57
N PHE A 93 13.92 1.91 6.02
CA PHE A 93 13.63 1.71 7.44
C PHE A 93 14.90 1.52 8.28
N ASP A 94 15.85 0.71 7.79
CA ASP A 94 17.13 0.49 8.46
C ASP A 94 17.93 1.80 8.57
N MET A 95 18.01 2.58 7.49
CA MET A 95 18.69 3.87 7.48
C MET A 95 18.03 4.91 8.40
N ALA A 96 16.70 4.87 8.52
CA ALA A 96 15.94 5.80 9.35
C ALA A 96 15.79 5.35 10.82
N GLY A 97 16.27 4.15 11.17
CA GLY A 97 16.11 3.56 12.50
C GLY A 97 14.65 3.25 12.85
N VAL A 98 13.85 2.84 11.86
CA VAL A 98 12.49 2.33 12.05
C VAL A 98 12.56 0.82 12.15
N THR A 99 12.16 0.27 13.29
CA THR A 99 12.14 -1.19 13.49
C THR A 99 10.99 -1.81 12.70
N PHE A 100 11.20 -3.01 12.14
CA PHE A 100 10.12 -3.77 11.52
C PHE A 100 10.19 -5.24 11.90
N ARG A 101 9.04 -5.86 12.13
CA ARG A 101 8.97 -7.29 12.49
C ARG A 101 7.69 -7.96 12.00
N LYS A 102 7.80 -9.25 11.71
CA LYS A 102 6.67 -10.07 11.35
C LYS A 102 5.80 -10.35 12.57
N PHE A 103 4.49 -10.22 12.41
CA PHE A 103 3.53 -10.55 13.45
C PHE A 103 3.36 -12.06 13.56
N ILE A 104 3.40 -12.57 14.79
CA ILE A 104 3.14 -13.98 15.10
C ILE A 104 1.83 -14.02 15.91
N PRO A 105 0.69 -14.32 15.29
CA PRO A 105 -0.59 -14.35 16.00
C PRO A 105 -0.69 -15.57 16.91
N LYS A 106 -1.30 -15.40 18.09
CA LYS A 106 -1.59 -16.52 19.01
C LYS A 106 -2.73 -17.42 18.51
N CYS A 107 -3.62 -16.87 17.67
CA CYS A 107 -4.73 -17.57 17.05
C CYS A 107 -4.87 -17.11 15.59
N SER A 108 -5.24 -18.02 14.70
CA SER A 108 -5.35 -17.72 13.25
C SER A 108 -6.66 -17.03 12.86
N LYS A 109 -7.69 -17.10 13.71
CA LYS A 109 -9.02 -16.58 13.44
C LYS A 109 -9.60 -15.93 14.69
N ILE A 110 -10.17 -14.74 14.51
CA ILE A 110 -11.02 -14.06 15.49
C ILE A 110 -12.41 -13.99 14.88
N VAL A 111 -13.42 -14.44 15.63
CA VAL A 111 -14.83 -14.35 15.22
C VAL A 111 -15.46 -13.25 16.05
N ILE A 112 -16.00 -12.24 15.38
CA ILE A 112 -16.86 -11.24 16.01
C ILE A 112 -18.29 -11.71 15.78
N ASP A 113 -18.91 -12.21 16.85
CA ASP A 113 -20.29 -12.71 16.84
C ASP A 113 -21.17 -11.70 17.59
N PHE A 114 -22.06 -11.01 16.88
CA PHE A 114 -22.96 -10.02 17.48
C PHE A 114 -24.07 -10.66 18.32
N ASP A 115 -24.44 -11.92 18.03
CA ASP A 115 -25.46 -12.64 18.81
C ASP A 115 -24.92 -13.12 20.15
N SER A 116 -23.59 -13.07 20.35
CA SER A 116 -22.93 -13.41 21.61
C SER A 116 -23.39 -12.57 22.80
N ILE A 117 -23.95 -11.38 22.58
CA ILE A 117 -24.53 -10.55 23.66
C ILE A 117 -25.82 -11.15 24.23
N ASN A 118 -26.56 -11.92 23.42
CA ASN A 118 -27.83 -12.53 23.78
C ASN A 118 -27.68 -14.00 24.21
N SER A 119 -26.55 -14.64 23.90
CA SER A 119 -26.29 -16.02 24.28
C SER A 119 -25.80 -16.12 25.73
N ARG A 120 -26.30 -17.12 26.48
CA ARG A 120 -25.66 -17.47 27.75
C ARG A 120 -24.27 -18.04 27.42
N PRO A 121 -23.19 -17.60 28.09
CA PRO A 121 -21.89 -18.17 27.83
C PRO A 121 -21.96 -19.67 28.12
N SER A 122 -21.81 -20.50 27.09
CA SER A 122 -21.74 -21.94 27.24
C SER A 122 -20.63 -22.26 28.23
N GLN A 123 -20.99 -22.80 29.40
CA GLN A 123 -20.03 -23.36 30.34
C GLN A 123 -19.23 -24.41 29.55
N LYS A 124 -17.94 -24.14 29.31
CA LYS A 124 -17.04 -25.18 28.80
C LYS A 124 -17.05 -26.29 29.86
N LEU A 125 -17.57 -27.46 29.49
CA LEU A 125 -17.37 -28.69 30.26
C LEU A 125 -15.86 -28.86 30.47
N GLN A 126 -15.47 -29.06 31.73
CA GLN A 126 -14.12 -29.44 32.13
C GLN A 126 -13.71 -30.77 31.51
#